data_AF-A0A2H1VPN4-F1
#
_entry.id   AF-A0A2H1VPN4-F1
#
_cell.length_a   1.000
_cell.length_b   1.000
_cell.length_c   1.000
_cell.angle_alpha   90.00
_cell.angle_beta   90.00
_cell.angle_gamma   90.00
#
_symmetry.space_group_name_H-M   'P 1'
#
loop_
_entity.id
_entity.type
_entity.pdbx_description
1 polymer ?
#
loop_
_entity_poly.entity_id
_entity_poly.type
_entity_poly.pdbx_seq_one_letter_code
_entity_poly.pdbx_strand_id
1 'polypeptide(L)'
;HGGMWNKNASPQEACRGVLLDRNFDVAWNATRQISSCSPLYPGPAPFSEVETNAVRNIFHYFGHKIVAYINVHSGTYDEKVFKGDAILYPRGYTELQTDDDKYIDLKGEVDEAMKNASFQVMSVAVDTLYNWYGKISGSSVDYASTVYGIPYALEFVMQLYQEDYTNPIQHYALTEIWNRLIDTVFTNIWKSLHVNDLRKK
;
A
#
# COMPACT_ATOMS: atom_id res chain seq x y z
N HIS A 1 28.22 -6.95 -5.84
CA HIS A 1 26.76 -7.09 -5.74
C HIS A 1 26.23 -6.06 -4.76
N GLY A 2 25.91 -4.85 -5.22
CA GLY A 2 25.26 -3.84 -4.38
C GLY A 2 23.79 -4.20 -4.22
N GLY A 3 23.42 -4.75 -3.07
CA GLY A 3 22.01 -5.00 -2.75
C GLY A 3 21.27 -3.67 -2.64
N MET A 4 20.15 -3.53 -3.35
CA MET A 4 19.24 -2.41 -3.17
C MET A 4 18.71 -2.45 -1.72
N TRP A 5 18.97 -1.39 -0.95
CA TRP A 5 18.59 -1.31 0.46
C TRP A 5 17.09 -1.04 0.59
N ASN A 6 16.35 -1.86 1.34
CA ASN A 6 14.90 -1.77 1.51
C ASN A 6 14.41 -1.73 2.98
N LYS A 7 15.34 -1.68 3.94
CA LYS A 7 15.05 -1.65 5.39
C LYS A 7 15.32 -0.26 5.96
N ASN A 8 14.96 0.00 7.22
CA ASN A 8 15.53 1.17 7.92
C ASN A 8 17.01 0.90 8.28
N ALA A 9 17.68 1.84 8.96
CA ALA A 9 19.10 1.73 9.30
C ALA A 9 19.38 1.35 10.76
N SER A 10 18.40 0.81 11.50
CA SER A 10 18.57 0.50 12.92
C SER A 10 19.62 -0.61 13.16
N PRO A 11 20.44 -0.50 14.21
CA PRO A 11 21.38 -1.57 14.54
C PRO A 11 20.62 -2.84 14.95
N GLN A 12 21.06 -3.97 14.42
CA GLN A 12 20.55 -5.31 14.74
C GLN A 12 21.74 -6.24 15.03
N GLU A 13 21.50 -7.41 15.60
CA GLU A 13 22.56 -8.31 16.06
C GLU A 13 23.59 -8.70 15.00
N ALA A 14 23.16 -8.94 13.75
CA ALA A 14 24.03 -9.39 12.66
C ALA A 14 24.01 -8.43 11.46
N CYS A 15 22.83 -8.14 10.91
CA CYS A 15 22.69 -7.25 9.76
C CYS A 15 21.73 -6.10 10.07
N ARG A 16 22.20 -4.88 9.87
CA ARG A 16 21.45 -3.64 10.09
C ARG A 16 20.08 -3.66 9.41
N GLY A 17 19.10 -3.04 10.07
CA GLY A 17 17.82 -2.64 9.51
C GLY A 17 16.67 -3.62 9.72
N VAL A 18 15.47 -3.06 9.79
CA VAL A 18 14.17 -3.73 9.84
C VAL A 18 13.33 -3.29 8.64
N LEU A 19 12.59 -4.23 8.05
CA LEU A 19 11.58 -3.94 7.05
C LEU A 19 10.36 -3.34 7.77
N LEU A 20 10.24 -2.01 7.72
CA LEU A 20 9.22 -1.26 8.47
C LEU A 20 7.80 -1.71 8.15
N ASP A 21 7.52 -2.05 6.90
CA ASP A 21 6.19 -2.53 6.48
C ASP A 21 5.90 -3.99 6.89
N ARG A 22 6.73 -4.59 7.74
CA ARG A 22 6.41 -5.86 8.43
C ARG A 22 6.49 -5.71 9.96
N ASN A 23 6.63 -4.49 10.47
CA ASN A 23 6.89 -4.19 11.88
C ASN A 23 5.65 -3.70 12.65
N PHE A 24 4.44 -3.74 12.08
CA PHE A 24 3.21 -3.35 12.78
C PHE A 24 2.57 -4.56 13.51
N ASP A 25 1.87 -4.30 14.61
CA ASP A 25 1.20 -5.35 15.40
C ASP A 25 -0.15 -5.78 14.81
N VAL A 26 -0.11 -6.43 13.65
CA VAL A 26 -1.30 -7.01 13.00
C VAL A 26 -0.94 -8.35 12.37
N ALA A 27 -1.51 -9.42 12.92
CA ALA A 27 -1.13 -10.79 12.60
C ALA A 27 0.40 -11.02 12.67
N TRP A 28 1.10 -10.26 13.51
CA TRP A 28 2.55 -10.30 13.63
C TRP A 28 2.97 -11.64 14.24
N ASN A 29 3.74 -12.43 13.49
CA ASN A 29 3.99 -13.81 13.87
C ASN A 29 5.35 -13.99 14.55
N ALA A 30 5.35 -13.94 15.88
CA ALA A 30 6.54 -14.19 16.72
C ALA A 30 7.13 -15.61 16.57
N THR A 31 6.36 -16.58 16.08
CA THR A 31 6.85 -17.98 15.97
C THR A 31 7.76 -18.21 14.78
N ARG A 32 7.73 -17.32 13.77
CA ARG A 32 8.60 -17.42 12.59
C ARG A 32 9.86 -16.59 12.81
N GLN A 33 10.95 -17.24 13.21
CA GLN A 33 12.25 -16.59 13.28
C GLN A 33 12.74 -16.24 11.86
N ILE A 34 12.84 -14.94 11.57
CA ILE A 34 13.45 -14.41 10.35
C ILE A 34 14.77 -13.78 10.75
N SER A 35 15.87 -14.15 10.08
CA SER A 35 17.19 -13.58 10.34
C SER A 35 17.23 -12.09 10.05
N SER A 36 17.97 -11.30 10.85
CA SER A 36 18.19 -9.87 10.60
C SER A 36 18.86 -9.57 9.25
N CYS A 37 19.54 -10.56 8.66
CA CYS A 37 20.14 -10.45 7.33
C CYS A 37 19.14 -10.65 6.18
N SER A 38 17.90 -11.03 6.47
CA SER A 38 16.83 -11.12 5.48
C SER A 38 16.35 -9.72 5.07
N PRO A 39 16.06 -9.48 3.78
CA PRO A 39 15.36 -8.27 3.34
C PRO A 39 13.91 -8.20 3.84
N LEU A 40 13.38 -9.32 4.37
CA LEU A 40 12.03 -9.44 4.93
C LEU A 40 12.02 -9.43 6.47
N TYR A 41 13.13 -9.03 7.11
CA TYR A 41 13.23 -9.04 8.57
C TYR A 41 12.24 -8.06 9.21
N PRO A 42 11.24 -8.54 9.99
CA PRO A 42 10.18 -7.70 10.54
C PRO A 42 10.57 -6.99 11.84
N GLY A 43 11.80 -7.17 12.32
CA GLY A 43 12.27 -6.72 13.63
C GLY A 43 12.11 -7.77 14.72
N PRO A 44 12.67 -7.52 15.92
CA PRO A 44 12.61 -8.44 17.06
C PRO A 44 11.23 -8.51 17.74
N ALA A 45 10.39 -7.49 17.54
CA ALA A 45 9.05 -7.36 18.10
C ALA A 45 8.23 -6.39 17.22
N PRO A 46 6.89 -6.43 17.25
CA PRO A 46 6.10 -5.38 16.61
C PRO A 46 6.41 -4.03 17.27
N PHE A 47 6.48 -2.98 16.46
CA PHE A 47 6.87 -1.64 16.88
C PHE A 47 8.22 -1.57 17.58
N SER A 48 9.19 -2.40 17.17
CA SER A 48 10.57 -2.28 17.62
C SER A 48 11.24 -1.00 17.11
N GLU A 49 10.77 -0.47 15.98
CA GLU A 49 11.39 0.68 15.30
C GLU A 49 10.73 2.00 15.69
N VAL A 50 11.52 3.06 15.86
CA VAL A 50 11.00 4.38 16.25
C VAL A 50 10.08 4.97 15.16
N GLU A 51 10.34 4.63 13.91
CA GLU A 51 9.58 5.06 12.75
C GLU A 51 8.16 4.45 12.75
N THR A 52 8.02 3.15 13.00
CA THR A 52 6.70 2.50 13.09
C THR A 52 5.96 2.91 14.37
N ASN A 53 6.67 3.16 15.47
CA ASN A 53 6.09 3.77 16.68
C ASN A 53 5.49 5.15 16.39
N ALA A 54 6.14 5.99 15.57
CA ALA A 54 5.62 7.30 15.23
C ALA A 54 4.28 7.22 14.48
N VAL A 55 4.18 6.32 13.50
CA VAL A 55 2.92 6.07 12.77
C VAL A 55 1.84 5.50 13.69
N ARG A 56 2.20 4.53 14.55
CA ARG A 56 1.29 3.99 15.57
C ARG A 56 0.72 5.09 16.46
N ASN A 57 1.56 6.01 16.91
CA ASN A 57 1.12 7.11 17.78
C ASN A 57 0.16 8.05 17.04
N ILE A 58 0.39 8.35 15.75
CA ILE A 58 -0.57 9.13 14.95
C ILE A 58 -1.93 8.42 14.91
N PHE A 59 -1.97 7.12 14.63
CA PHE A 59 -3.23 6.37 14.63
C PHE A 59 -3.87 6.32 16.02
N HIS A 60 -3.08 6.18 17.09
CA HIS A 60 -3.58 6.19 18.44
C HIS A 60 -4.28 7.52 18.80
N TYR A 61 -3.65 8.65 18.50
CA TYR A 61 -4.19 9.96 18.83
C TYR A 61 -5.30 10.42 17.88
N PHE A 62 -5.18 10.10 16.59
CA PHE A 62 -6.03 10.69 15.54
C PHE A 62 -6.87 9.69 14.76
N GLY A 63 -6.77 8.37 15.02
CA GLY A 63 -7.44 7.32 14.24
C GLY A 63 -8.94 7.56 14.03
N HIS A 64 -9.64 8.02 15.07
CA HIS A 64 -11.07 8.37 15.00
C HIS A 64 -11.41 9.56 14.09
N LYS A 65 -10.42 10.34 13.66
CA LYS A 65 -10.55 11.46 12.71
C LYS A 65 -9.99 11.13 11.33
N ILE A 66 -9.28 10.02 11.19
CA ILE A 66 -8.63 9.65 9.93
C ILE A 66 -9.65 8.89 9.07
N VAL A 67 -10.05 9.49 7.96
CA VAL A 67 -10.95 8.89 6.98
C VAL A 67 -10.21 8.02 5.97
N ALA A 68 -8.96 8.37 5.67
CA ALA A 68 -8.11 7.61 4.78
C ALA A 68 -6.65 7.62 5.26
N TYR A 69 -5.99 6.47 5.12
CA TYR A 69 -4.55 6.27 5.26
C TYR A 69 -4.03 5.67 3.96
N ILE A 70 -3.04 6.31 3.34
CA ILE A 70 -2.45 5.88 2.08
C ILE A 70 -0.95 5.67 2.31
N ASN A 71 -0.51 4.42 2.27
CA ASN A 71 0.90 4.08 2.20
C ASN A 71 1.35 4.14 0.74
N VAL A 72 2.50 4.74 0.43
CA VAL A 72 2.99 4.83 -0.95
C VAL A 72 4.27 4.02 -1.06
N HIS A 73 4.24 3.01 -1.92
CA HIS A 73 5.36 2.15 -2.23
C HIS A 73 5.73 2.27 -3.70
N SER A 74 7.01 2.09 -4.00
CA SER A 74 7.39 1.85 -5.38
C SER A 74 7.23 0.37 -5.73
N GLY A 75 6.73 0.09 -6.93
CA GLY A 75 6.70 -1.25 -7.48
C GLY A 75 8.10 -1.84 -7.56
N THR A 76 8.20 -3.15 -7.36
CA THR A 76 9.44 -3.89 -7.57
C THR A 76 9.68 -4.09 -9.06
N TYR A 77 10.85 -3.67 -9.54
CA TYR A 77 11.37 -4.14 -10.82
C TYR A 77 11.86 -5.59 -10.62
N ASP A 78 11.10 -6.56 -11.10
CA ASP A 78 11.59 -7.93 -11.30
C ASP A 78 11.81 -8.10 -12.81
N GLU A 79 13.03 -8.47 -13.21
CA GLU A 79 13.39 -8.72 -14.62
C GLU A 79 12.51 -9.78 -15.29
N LYS A 80 11.80 -10.61 -14.50
CA LYS A 80 10.96 -11.71 -14.97
C LYS A 80 9.47 -11.46 -14.79
N VAL A 81 9.06 -10.52 -13.94
CA VAL A 81 7.65 -10.25 -13.63
C VAL A 81 7.39 -8.76 -13.49
N PHE A 82 6.81 -8.17 -14.53
CA PHE A 82 6.29 -6.82 -14.48
C PHE A 82 4.86 -6.84 -13.91
N LYS A 83 4.67 -6.42 -12.65
CA LYS A 83 3.35 -6.47 -11.99
C LYS A 83 2.43 -5.28 -12.28
N GLY A 84 2.96 -4.14 -12.74
CA GLY A 84 2.14 -2.95 -13.00
C GLY A 84 2.11 -1.94 -11.84
N ASP A 85 1.27 -0.92 -12.01
CA ASP A 85 0.80 -0.03 -10.95
C ASP A 85 -0.37 -0.69 -10.19
N ALA A 86 -0.54 -0.39 -8.91
CA ALA A 86 -1.66 -0.91 -8.13
C ALA A 86 -2.15 0.03 -7.03
N ILE A 87 -3.44 -0.10 -6.71
CA ILE A 87 -4.07 0.40 -5.50
C ILE A 87 -4.47 -0.82 -4.68
N LEU A 88 -3.75 -1.09 -3.60
CA LEU A 88 -3.98 -2.26 -2.77
C LEU A 88 -4.77 -1.89 -1.52
N TYR A 89 -5.52 -2.86 -1.01
CA TYR A 89 -6.30 -2.72 0.22
C TYR A 89 -6.16 -3.96 1.11
N PRO A 90 -6.55 -3.90 2.40
CA PRO A 90 -6.55 -5.07 3.27
C PRO A 90 -7.36 -6.25 2.70
N ARG A 91 -7.02 -7.50 3.03
CA ARG A 91 -6.01 -7.91 4.00
C ARG A 91 -4.77 -8.50 3.34
N GLY A 92 -3.62 -8.34 4.00
CA GLY A 92 -2.38 -9.01 3.62
C GLY A 92 -2.16 -10.35 4.33
N TYR A 93 -2.69 -10.50 5.55
CA TYR A 93 -2.40 -11.64 6.43
C TYR A 93 -3.31 -12.85 6.26
N THR A 94 -4.32 -12.76 5.40
CA THR A 94 -5.27 -13.83 5.13
C THR A 94 -5.79 -13.72 3.69
N GLU A 95 -6.08 -14.87 3.09
CA GLU A 95 -6.75 -14.96 1.78
C GLU A 95 -8.25 -14.71 1.86
N LEU A 96 -8.80 -14.62 3.08
CA LEU A 96 -10.20 -14.29 3.30
C LEU A 96 -10.47 -12.88 2.78
N GLN A 97 -11.11 -12.83 1.62
CA GLN A 97 -11.58 -11.59 1.04
C GLN A 97 -12.73 -11.04 1.89
N THR A 98 -12.74 -9.72 2.03
CA THR A 98 -13.89 -9.00 2.55
C THR A 98 -14.70 -8.51 1.36
N ASP A 99 -15.97 -8.91 1.27
CA ASP A 99 -16.92 -8.36 0.30
C ASP A 99 -17.34 -6.94 0.72
N ASP A 100 -16.37 -6.03 0.82
CA ASP A 100 -16.62 -4.64 1.16
C ASP A 100 -16.89 -3.87 -0.15
N ASP A 101 -18.17 -3.54 -0.37
CA ASP A 101 -18.69 -2.89 -1.57
C ASP A 101 -17.85 -1.68 -2.00
N LYS A 102 -17.26 -0.94 -1.04
CA LYS A 102 -16.46 0.25 -1.35
C LYS A 102 -15.22 -0.04 -2.21
N TYR A 103 -14.60 -1.22 -2.07
CA TYR A 103 -13.42 -1.59 -2.86
C TYR A 103 -13.83 -2.12 -4.24
N ILE A 104 -15.01 -2.73 -4.34
CA ILE A 104 -15.61 -3.11 -5.63
C ILE A 104 -15.95 -1.85 -6.43
N ASP A 105 -16.60 -0.88 -5.78
CA ASP A 105 -16.92 0.43 -6.39
C ASP A 105 -15.64 1.17 -6.80
N LEU A 106 -14.62 1.20 -5.93
CA LEU A 106 -13.33 1.82 -6.25
C LEU A 106 -12.68 1.15 -7.47
N LYS A 107 -12.70 -0.19 -7.54
CA LYS A 107 -12.20 -0.92 -8.70
C LYS A 107 -12.93 -0.52 -9.98
N GLY A 108 -14.26 -0.39 -9.93
CA GLY A 108 -15.06 0.07 -11.06
C GLY A 108 -14.69 1.48 -11.53
N GLU A 109 -14.57 2.43 -10.60
CA GLU A 109 -14.19 3.82 -10.91
C GLU A 109 -12.77 3.91 -11.49
N VAL A 110 -11.82 3.14 -10.97
CA VAL A 110 -10.45 3.06 -11.52
C VAL A 110 -10.44 2.44 -12.92
N ASP A 111 -11.15 1.33 -13.13
CA ASP A 111 -11.25 0.67 -14.44
C ASP A 111 -11.87 1.62 -15.49
N GLU A 112 -12.87 2.41 -15.12
CA GLU A 112 -13.49 3.42 -15.98
C GLU A 112 -12.54 4.58 -16.29
N ALA A 113 -11.89 5.13 -15.27
CA ALA A 113 -10.96 6.25 -15.41
C ALA A 113 -9.78 5.89 -16.34
N MET A 114 -9.27 4.67 -16.25
CA MET A 114 -8.18 4.17 -17.09
C MET A 114 -8.63 3.92 -18.54
N LYS A 115 -9.83 3.36 -18.76
CA LYS A 115 -10.39 3.14 -20.11
C LYS A 115 -10.61 4.44 -20.86
N ASN A 116 -11.18 5.45 -20.20
CA ASN A 116 -11.51 6.74 -20.82
C ASN A 116 -10.27 7.55 -21.25
N ALA A 117 -9.10 7.25 -20.70
CA ALA A 117 -7.86 7.95 -21.00
C ALA A 117 -7.05 7.34 -22.16
N SER A 118 -7.63 6.43 -22.95
CA SER A 118 -6.96 5.70 -24.05
C SER A 118 -5.74 4.86 -23.62
N PHE A 119 -5.54 4.65 -22.31
CA PHE A 119 -4.55 3.73 -21.74
C PHE A 119 -5.01 2.27 -21.83
N GLN A 120 -5.58 1.86 -22.97
CA GLN A 120 -6.18 0.52 -23.16
C GLN A 120 -5.20 -0.65 -22.94
N VAL A 121 -3.90 -0.37 -22.82
CA VAL A 121 -2.83 -1.35 -22.66
C VAL A 121 -2.18 -1.30 -21.25
N MET A 122 -2.51 -0.32 -20.41
CA MET A 122 -1.98 -0.22 -19.03
C MET A 122 -3.10 -0.45 -18.02
N SER A 123 -3.12 -1.64 -17.42
CA SER A 123 -4.04 -1.96 -16.33
C SER A 123 -3.43 -1.60 -14.99
N VAL A 124 -4.17 -0.84 -14.19
CA VAL A 124 -3.87 -0.60 -12.77
C VAL A 124 -4.65 -1.63 -11.97
N ALA A 125 -3.96 -2.41 -11.14
CA ALA A 125 -4.63 -3.39 -10.30
C ALA A 125 -5.32 -2.71 -9.12
N VAL A 126 -6.55 -3.10 -8.81
CA VAL A 126 -7.21 -2.79 -7.54
C VAL A 126 -7.52 -4.09 -6.84
N ASP A 127 -6.71 -4.45 -5.84
CA ASP A 127 -6.71 -5.80 -5.27
C ASP A 127 -6.26 -5.82 -3.80
N THR A 128 -6.41 -6.96 -3.13
CA THR A 128 -5.92 -7.16 -1.77
C THR A 128 -4.40 -7.22 -1.72
N LEU A 129 -3.83 -6.79 -0.59
CA LEU A 129 -2.42 -6.99 -0.27
C LEU A 129 -2.00 -8.46 -0.39
N TYR A 130 -2.87 -9.40 0.01
CA TYR A 130 -2.62 -10.84 -0.09
C TYR A 130 -2.47 -11.29 -1.54
N ASN A 131 -3.39 -10.92 -2.43
CA ASN A 131 -3.31 -11.31 -3.84
C ASN A 131 -2.08 -10.74 -4.53
N TRP A 132 -1.68 -9.52 -4.14
CA TRP A 132 -0.52 -8.87 -4.72
C TRP A 132 0.82 -9.41 -4.22
N TYR A 133 1.00 -9.56 -2.90
CA TYR A 133 2.27 -9.94 -2.27
C TYR A 133 2.36 -11.41 -1.84
N GLY A 134 1.25 -12.14 -1.85
CA GLY A 134 1.07 -13.34 -1.05
C GLY A 134 0.83 -13.00 0.42
N LYS A 135 0.84 -14.02 1.30
CA LYS A 135 0.63 -13.83 2.74
C LYS A 135 1.72 -12.94 3.35
N ILE A 136 1.34 -11.75 3.78
CA ILE A 136 2.20 -10.81 4.52
C ILE A 136 1.59 -10.48 5.89
N SER A 137 2.42 -10.11 6.85
CA SER A 137 1.96 -9.72 8.20
C SER A 137 2.65 -8.45 8.64
N GLY A 138 2.01 -7.70 9.54
CA GLY A 138 2.58 -6.50 10.11
C GLY A 138 2.72 -5.34 9.14
N SER A 139 1.84 -5.26 8.12
CA SER A 139 1.75 -4.09 7.24
C SER A 139 1.06 -2.93 7.96
N SER A 140 1.45 -1.71 7.59
CA SER A 140 0.84 -0.49 8.13
C SER A 140 -0.64 -0.36 7.74
N VAL A 141 -0.98 -0.77 6.51
CA VAL A 141 -2.32 -0.72 5.93
C VAL A 141 -3.28 -1.69 6.62
N ASP A 142 -2.85 -2.94 6.87
CA ASP A 142 -3.64 -3.89 7.65
C ASP A 142 -3.87 -3.39 9.08
N TYR A 143 -2.87 -2.74 9.69
CA TYR A 143 -2.94 -2.24 11.06
C TYR A 143 -3.92 -1.05 11.16
N ALA A 144 -3.81 -0.08 10.24
CA ALA A 144 -4.71 1.06 10.13
C ALA A 144 -6.19 0.62 10.02
N SER A 145 -6.46 -0.37 9.16
CA SER A 145 -7.82 -0.88 8.97
C SER A 145 -8.29 -1.77 10.13
N THR A 146 -7.50 -2.78 10.51
CA THR A 146 -7.95 -3.83 11.45
C THR A 146 -8.01 -3.32 12.88
N VAL A 147 -7.04 -2.50 13.30
CA VAL A 147 -6.91 -2.07 14.71
C VAL A 147 -7.64 -0.75 14.96
N TYR A 148 -7.58 0.19 14.02
CA TYR A 148 -8.18 1.53 14.18
C TYR A 148 -9.48 1.73 13.41
N GLY A 149 -9.87 0.79 12.54
CA GLY A 149 -11.10 0.92 11.75
C GLY A 149 -11.06 2.07 10.75
N ILE A 150 -9.88 2.50 10.30
CA ILE A 150 -9.77 3.58 9.30
C ILE A 150 -10.50 3.12 8.03
N PRO A 151 -11.52 3.88 7.55
CA PRO A 151 -12.40 3.41 6.48
C PRO A 151 -11.66 3.08 5.18
N TYR A 152 -10.71 3.92 4.78
CA TYR A 152 -9.88 3.71 3.58
C TYR A 152 -8.41 3.60 3.96
N ALA A 153 -7.96 2.41 4.33
CA ALA A 153 -6.53 2.09 4.39
C ALA A 153 -6.11 1.51 3.04
N LEU A 154 -5.19 2.16 2.34
CA LEU A 154 -4.76 1.81 0.98
C LEU A 154 -3.25 1.80 0.88
N GLU A 155 -2.72 1.04 -0.09
CA GLU A 155 -1.35 1.15 -0.56
C GLU A 155 -1.33 1.54 -2.04
N PHE A 156 -0.62 2.59 -2.40
CA PHE A 156 -0.34 2.93 -3.79
C PHE A 156 1.01 2.34 -4.17
N VAL A 157 1.01 1.40 -5.10
CA VAL A 157 2.22 0.80 -5.67
C VAL A 157 2.50 1.46 -7.01
N MET A 158 3.42 2.42 -7.00
CA MET A 158 3.78 3.25 -8.16
C MET A 158 5.01 2.68 -8.87
N GLN A 159 4.97 2.49 -10.19
CA GLN A 159 6.15 2.04 -10.91
C GLN A 159 7.29 3.05 -10.85
N LEU A 160 8.51 2.54 -10.66
CA LEU A 160 9.71 3.38 -10.71
C LEU A 160 10.01 3.76 -12.16
N TYR A 161 10.37 5.03 -12.33
CA TYR A 161 11.01 5.53 -13.53
C TYR A 161 12.31 4.76 -13.77
N GLN A 162 12.49 4.21 -14.96
CA GLN A 162 13.82 3.85 -15.42
C GLN A 162 14.45 5.15 -15.93
N GLU A 163 15.47 5.66 -15.22
CA GLU A 163 16.22 6.88 -15.55
C GLU A 163 16.96 6.77 -16.90
N ASP A 164 16.18 6.67 -17.97
CA ASP A 164 16.67 6.83 -19.33
C ASP A 164 16.24 8.22 -19.78
N TYR A 165 17.19 9.17 -19.73
CA TYR A 165 17.02 10.56 -20.19
C TYR A 165 16.59 10.65 -21.67
N THR A 166 16.50 9.52 -22.37
CA THR A 166 16.10 9.41 -23.76
C THR A 166 14.58 9.29 -23.97
N ASN A 167 13.76 9.06 -22.93
CA ASN A 167 12.30 8.87 -23.10
C ASN A 167 11.42 9.70 -22.15
N PRO A 168 11.27 11.02 -22.40
CA PRO A 168 10.42 11.90 -21.61
C PRO A 168 8.93 11.53 -21.67
N ILE A 169 8.49 10.79 -22.68
CA ILE A 169 7.08 10.42 -22.88
C ILE A 169 6.60 9.47 -21.77
N GLN A 170 7.45 8.56 -21.30
CA GLN A 170 7.10 7.64 -20.21
C GLN A 170 6.83 8.38 -18.89
N HIS A 171 7.62 9.42 -18.59
CA HIS A 171 7.44 10.24 -17.40
C HIS A 171 6.10 10.99 -17.42
N TYR A 172 5.76 11.62 -18.54
CA TYR A 172 4.48 12.32 -18.67
C TYR A 172 3.28 11.36 -18.61
N ALA A 173 3.40 10.18 -19.22
CA ALA A 173 2.36 9.16 -19.16
C ALA A 173 2.12 8.67 -17.72
N LEU A 174 3.17 8.31 -16.98
CA LEU A 174 3.04 7.86 -15.59
C LEU A 174 2.48 8.95 -14.68
N THR A 175 2.92 10.20 -14.89
CA THR A 175 2.41 11.36 -14.15
C THR A 175 0.92 11.56 -14.41
N GLU A 176 0.48 11.48 -15.66
CA GLU A 176 -0.93 11.60 -16.03
C GLU A 176 -1.78 10.46 -15.44
N ILE A 177 -1.25 9.23 -15.48
CA ILE A 177 -1.91 8.06 -14.86
C ILE A 177 -2.11 8.29 -13.38
N TRP A 178 -1.05 8.62 -12.64
CA TRP A 178 -1.15 8.76 -11.18
C TRP A 178 -1.94 9.99 -10.74
N ASN A 179 -1.88 11.10 -11.49
CA ASN A 179 -2.78 12.23 -11.25
C ASN A 179 -4.25 11.79 -11.34
N ARG A 180 -4.60 11.05 -12.40
CA ARG A 180 -5.95 10.55 -12.61
C ARG A 180 -6.39 9.53 -11.55
N LEU A 181 -5.50 8.62 -11.16
CA LEU A 181 -5.77 7.64 -10.12
C LEU A 181 -6.00 8.32 -8.76
N ILE A 182 -5.16 9.29 -8.41
CA ILE A 182 -5.31 10.07 -7.17
C ILE A 182 -6.67 10.80 -7.18
N ASP A 183 -7.01 11.51 -8.26
CA ASP A 183 -8.29 12.20 -8.37
C ASP A 183 -9.48 11.23 -8.25
N THR A 184 -9.37 10.06 -8.88
CA THR A 184 -10.41 9.02 -8.85
C THR A 184 -10.60 8.47 -7.43
N VAL A 185 -9.51 8.10 -6.74
CA VAL A 185 -9.55 7.58 -5.37
C VAL A 185 -10.12 8.62 -4.41
N PHE A 186 -9.63 9.86 -4.46
CA PHE A 186 -10.10 10.92 -3.56
C PHE A 186 -11.56 11.29 -3.83
N THR A 187 -11.98 11.29 -5.10
CA THR A 187 -13.38 11.49 -5.46
C THR A 187 -14.28 10.36 -4.95
N ASN A 188 -13.85 9.10 -5.07
CA ASN A 188 -14.59 7.95 -4.54
C ASN A 188 -14.75 8.04 -3.01
N ILE A 189 -13.66 8.34 -2.29
CA ILE A 189 -13.67 8.56 -0.83
C ILE A 189 -14.61 9.71 -0.48
N TRP A 190 -14.55 10.82 -1.21
CA TRP A 190 -15.43 11.96 -0.95
C TRP A 190 -16.90 11.59 -1.17
N LYS A 191 -17.24 10.93 -2.28
CA LYS A 191 -18.61 10.47 -2.57
C LYS A 191 -19.14 9.57 -1.45
N SER A 192 -18.35 8.59 -1.01
CA SER A 192 -18.78 7.61 0.01
C SER A 192 -19.09 8.27 1.36
N LEU A 193 -18.34 9.30 1.74
CA LEU A 193 -18.59 10.06 2.97
C LEU A 193 -19.87 10.91 2.91
N HIS A 194 -20.33 11.29 1.72
CA HIS A 194 -21.46 12.20 1.51
C HIS A 194 -22.73 11.51 0.95
N VAL A 195 -22.75 10.18 0.82
CA VAL A 195 -23.93 9.42 0.32
C VAL A 195 -25.19 9.70 1.14
N ASN A 196 -25.05 9.92 2.45
CA ASN A 196 -26.19 10.24 3.32
C ASN A 196 -26.73 11.66 3.15
N ASP A 197 -25.93 12.60 2.64
CA ASP A 197 -26.38 13.97 2.35
C ASP A 197 -27.09 14.06 1.00
N LEU A 198 -26.74 13.18 0.06
CA LEU A 198 -27.40 13.06 -1.24
C LEU A 198 -28.78 12.39 -1.15
N ARG A 199 -28.99 11.48 -0.19
CA ARG A 199 -30.30 10.82 0.05
C ARG A 199 -31.32 11.67 0.82
N LYS A 200 -30.92 12.83 1.34
CA LYS A 200 -31.78 13.79 2.07
C LYS A 200 -32.30 14.94 1.21
N LYS A 201 -31.93 14.99 -0.07
CA LYS A 201 -32.51 15.89 -1.08
C LYS A 201 -33.47 15.12 -1.96
#